data_AF-A0A233VJU4-F1
#
_entry.id   AF-A0A233VJU4-F1
#
_cell.length_a   1.000
_cell.length_b   1.000
_cell.length_c   1.000
_cell.angle_alpha   90.00
_cell.angle_beta   90.00
_cell.angle_gamma   90.00
#
_symmetry.space_group_name_H-M   'P 1'
#
loop_
_entity.id
_entity.type
_entity.pdbx_description
1 polymer ?
#
loop_
_entity_poly.entity_id
_entity_poly.type
_entity_poly.pdbx_seq_one_letter_code
_entity_poly.pdbx_strand_id
1 'polypeptide(L)'
;MKRLHKFLRFSVVLLFAIIFLASCSKNDSKKEEIKLTEEQQKWVGNYFEEAFKGIKAGKDRKLTDDEVNQITKVFVEKFPGSEFDEIKNITSNFFKAGRYNDPKEIDLDGFIAYFPSKNYEENSDEFKAIMEKLKKLDNFSEFESSSLTMPLVEIDKNLVDATLKKYAGIVSDDVKSKEKCLYLKENNAYYTFVSDVSIGTFYPDEGEIKGNDLILKNNYATLTLENKDGNYYIKSYIEK
;
A
#
# COMPACT_ATOMS: atom_id res chain seq x y z
N MET A 1 23.30 -23.54 -61.77
CA MET A 1 22.61 -24.81 -61.41
C MET A 1 23.28 -25.45 -60.19
N LYS A 2 22.53 -25.50 -59.08
CA LYS A 2 22.50 -26.52 -57.99
C LYS A 2 23.77 -27.31 -57.60
N ARG A 3 24.17 -27.17 -56.33
CA ARG A 3 24.12 -28.20 -55.22
C ARG A 3 24.86 -27.60 -54.00
N LEU A 4 24.22 -27.15 -52.91
CA LEU A 4 23.41 -27.80 -51.86
C LEU A 4 24.18 -28.78 -50.96
N HIS A 5 24.50 -28.35 -49.73
CA HIS A 5 24.54 -29.10 -48.45
C HIS A 5 24.85 -28.07 -47.33
N LYS A 6 23.87 -27.50 -46.61
CA LYS A 6 23.17 -27.93 -45.38
C LYS A 6 24.03 -27.84 -44.09
N PHE A 7 23.39 -27.42 -42.99
CA PHE A 7 23.87 -27.14 -41.61
C PHE A 7 24.45 -25.72 -41.47
N LEU A 8 24.00 -24.83 -40.57
CA LEU A 8 23.54 -25.01 -39.20
C LEU A 8 22.64 -23.81 -38.83
N ARG A 9 21.41 -24.05 -38.34
CA ARG A 9 20.62 -23.05 -37.61
C ARG A 9 21.08 -23.07 -36.17
N PHE A 10 21.47 -21.94 -35.57
CA PHE A 10 21.33 -21.74 -34.14
C PHE A 10 20.92 -20.30 -33.83
N SER A 11 19.79 -20.25 -33.13
CA SER A 11 19.09 -19.09 -32.60
C SER A 11 19.75 -18.58 -31.30
N VAL A 12 19.58 -17.26 -31.09
CA VAL A 12 19.28 -16.57 -29.83
C VAL A 12 20.22 -16.81 -28.63
N VAL A 13 20.97 -15.75 -28.30
CA VAL A 13 21.70 -15.48 -27.06
C VAL A 13 21.27 -14.04 -26.70
N LEU A 14 20.92 -13.60 -25.49
CA LEU A 14 20.72 -14.15 -24.15
C LEU A 14 20.21 -12.93 -23.37
N LEU A 15 18.99 -12.95 -22.82
CA LEU A 15 18.51 -11.87 -21.95
C LEU A 15 18.30 -12.46 -20.56
N PHE A 16 19.17 -12.03 -19.65
CA PHE A 16 19.19 -12.41 -18.25
C PHE A 16 17.93 -11.90 -17.54
N ALA A 17 17.12 -12.80 -17.00
CA ALA A 17 16.21 -12.51 -15.89
C ALA A 17 16.54 -13.50 -14.76
N ILE A 18 16.99 -12.94 -13.64
CA ILE A 18 17.44 -13.64 -12.45
C ILE A 18 16.24 -14.34 -11.81
N ILE A 19 16.27 -15.67 -11.77
CA ILE A 19 15.33 -16.50 -11.01
C ILE A 19 15.81 -16.49 -9.55
N PHE A 20 14.99 -15.94 -8.65
CA PHE A 20 15.25 -16.01 -7.21
C PHE A 20 15.22 -17.46 -6.72
N LEU A 21 16.27 -17.86 -6.01
CA LEU A 21 16.45 -19.19 -5.43
C LEU A 21 15.47 -19.43 -4.28
N ALA A 22 14.85 -20.60 -4.32
CA ALA A 22 13.98 -21.14 -3.30
C ALA A 22 14.68 -21.33 -1.96
N SER A 23 14.09 -20.82 -0.89
CA SER A 23 14.33 -21.30 0.48
C SER A 23 13.25 -22.33 0.82
N CYS A 24 13.68 -23.56 1.12
CA CYS A 24 12.80 -24.64 1.51
C CYS A 24 12.28 -24.42 2.94
N SER A 25 10.97 -24.18 3.07
CA SER A 25 10.21 -24.41 4.29
C SER A 25 8.84 -24.96 3.87
N LYS A 26 8.61 -26.24 4.16
CA LYS A 26 7.33 -26.92 3.94
C LYS A 26 6.26 -26.32 4.84
N ASN A 27 5.46 -25.42 4.29
CA ASN A 27 4.09 -25.17 4.71
C ASN A 27 3.31 -24.78 3.45
N ASP A 28 2.72 -25.79 2.78
CA ASP A 28 1.91 -25.62 1.58
C ASP A 28 0.53 -25.06 1.93
N SER A 29 0.49 -23.83 2.44
CA SER A 29 -0.58 -22.92 2.02
C SER A 29 -0.08 -22.31 0.72
N LYS A 30 -0.70 -22.62 -0.43
CA LYS A 30 -0.49 -21.83 -1.64
C LYS A 30 -0.81 -20.38 -1.30
N LYS A 31 0.20 -19.59 -0.97
CA LYS A 31 0.06 -18.15 -0.79
C LYS A 31 -0.24 -17.64 -2.19
N GLU A 32 -1.51 -17.37 -2.45
CA GLU A 32 -1.94 -16.85 -3.75
C GLU A 32 -1.07 -15.65 -4.09
N GLU A 33 -0.49 -15.69 -5.29
CA GLU A 33 0.36 -14.62 -5.77
C GLU A 33 -0.52 -13.39 -5.98
N ILE A 34 -0.18 -12.29 -5.30
CA ILE A 34 -0.86 -11.01 -5.46
C ILE A 34 -0.59 -10.52 -6.88
N LYS A 35 -1.63 -10.46 -7.71
CA LYS A 35 -1.54 -9.99 -9.10
C LYS A 35 -2.03 -8.57 -9.19
N LEU A 36 -1.20 -7.70 -9.76
CA LEU A 36 -1.51 -6.30 -10.00
C LEU A 36 -1.48 -5.99 -11.49
N THR A 37 -2.33 -5.06 -11.94
CA THR A 37 -2.19 -4.42 -13.24
C THR A 37 -0.95 -3.52 -13.26
N GLU A 38 -0.47 -3.13 -14.44
CA GLU A 38 0.63 -2.17 -14.57
C GLU A 38 0.32 -0.82 -13.91
N GLU A 39 -0.95 -0.41 -13.94
CA GLU A 39 -1.42 0.82 -13.28
C GLU A 39 -1.37 0.69 -11.76
N GLN A 40 -1.86 -0.42 -11.21
CA GLN A 40 -1.79 -0.71 -9.78
C GLN A 40 -0.35 -0.78 -9.27
N GLN A 41 0.58 -1.32 -10.07
CA GLN A 41 2.01 -1.30 -9.72
C GLN A 41 2.55 0.12 -9.60
N LYS A 42 2.11 1.06 -10.46
CA LYS A 42 2.50 2.47 -10.37
C LYS A 42 1.93 3.12 -9.10
N TRP A 43 0.70 2.80 -8.73
CA TRP A 43 0.09 3.30 -7.48
C TRP A 43 0.79 2.78 -6.23
N VAL A 44 1.18 1.49 -6.20
CA VAL A 44 1.99 0.95 -5.11
C VAL A 44 3.33 1.68 -5.02
N GLY A 45 3.99 1.91 -6.16
CA GLY A 45 5.16 2.78 -6.25
C GLY A 45 6.40 2.26 -5.52
N ASN A 46 7.45 3.09 -5.47
CA ASN A 46 8.73 2.84 -4.80
C ASN A 46 9.05 3.95 -3.79
N TYR A 47 8.02 4.43 -3.10
CA TYR A 47 8.09 5.62 -2.24
C TYR A 47 9.18 5.55 -1.17
N PHE A 48 9.37 4.41 -0.51
CA PHE A 48 10.37 4.27 0.55
C PHE A 48 11.78 4.12 0.01
N GLU A 49 11.93 3.44 -1.11
CA GLU A 49 13.21 3.30 -1.80
C GLU A 49 13.72 4.67 -2.28
N GLU A 50 12.82 5.56 -2.72
CA GLU A 50 13.12 6.95 -3.04
C GLU A 50 13.39 7.80 -1.79
N ALA A 51 12.50 7.74 -0.78
CA ALA A 51 12.61 8.51 0.45
C ALA A 51 13.91 8.22 1.21
N PHE A 52 14.29 6.95 1.29
CA PHE A 52 15.38 6.48 2.14
C PHE A 52 16.66 6.17 1.36
N LYS A 53 16.72 6.57 0.09
CA LYS A 53 17.92 6.42 -0.73
C LYS A 53 19.12 7.06 -0.04
N GLY A 54 20.16 6.27 0.21
CA GLY A 54 21.40 6.74 0.83
C GLY A 54 21.36 6.82 2.37
N ILE A 55 20.20 6.61 3.00
CA ILE A 55 20.07 6.58 4.46
C ILE A 55 20.71 5.29 4.99
N LYS A 56 21.86 5.44 5.66
CA LYS A 56 22.58 4.30 6.26
C LYS A 56 21.95 3.92 7.61
N ALA A 57 21.46 2.68 7.69
CA ALA A 57 21.01 2.05 8.93
C ALA A 57 22.20 1.56 9.81
N GLY A 58 21.91 1.07 11.00
CA GLY A 58 22.87 0.40 11.88
C GLY A 58 23.36 1.29 13.02
N LYS A 59 24.33 2.18 12.74
CA LYS A 59 24.93 3.00 13.80
C LYS A 59 23.98 4.11 14.25
N ASP A 60 23.71 4.16 15.55
CA ASP A 60 22.92 5.21 16.19
C ASP A 60 23.41 6.60 15.79
N ARG A 61 22.50 7.41 15.24
CA ARG A 61 22.77 8.79 14.82
C ARG A 61 21.49 9.57 14.61
N LYS A 62 21.57 10.88 14.72
CA LYS A 62 20.55 11.78 14.19
C LYS A 62 20.60 11.78 12.66
N LEU A 63 19.45 11.95 12.03
CA LEU A 63 19.39 12.33 10.63
C LEU A 63 19.88 13.77 10.45
N THR A 64 20.46 14.08 9.30
CA THR A 64 20.74 15.46 8.92
C THR A 64 19.45 16.14 8.43
N ASP A 65 19.44 17.48 8.42
CA ASP A 65 18.32 18.26 7.90
C ASP A 65 18.02 17.90 6.43
N ASP A 66 19.06 17.64 5.62
CA ASP A 66 18.91 17.20 4.22
C ASP A 66 18.22 15.83 4.12
N GLU A 67 18.55 14.88 5.00
CA GLU A 67 17.91 13.57 5.06
C GLU A 67 16.44 13.69 5.47
N VAL A 68 16.12 14.52 6.47
CA VAL A 68 14.74 14.79 6.88
C VAL A 68 13.97 15.45 5.73
N ASN A 69 14.53 16.47 5.09
CA ASN A 69 13.90 17.17 3.96
C ASN A 69 13.68 16.25 2.75
N GLN A 70 14.57 15.30 2.49
CA GLN A 70 14.39 14.27 1.46
C GLN A 70 13.18 13.38 1.79
N ILE A 71 13.10 12.90 3.02
CA ILE A 71 12.03 12.00 3.49
C ILE A 71 10.66 12.70 3.46
N THR A 72 10.60 13.96 3.91
CA THR A 72 9.37 14.74 3.94
C THR A 72 8.69 14.81 2.58
N LYS A 73 9.45 14.95 1.48
CA LYS A 73 8.91 15.02 0.11
C LYS A 73 8.06 13.80 -0.29
N VAL A 74 8.27 12.66 0.36
CA VAL A 74 7.49 11.45 0.11
C VAL A 74 6.21 11.46 0.94
N PHE A 75 6.24 11.86 2.22
CA PHE A 75 5.06 11.81 3.09
C PHE A 75 4.09 13.00 2.98
N VAL A 76 4.34 13.93 2.05
CA VAL A 76 3.43 15.05 1.72
C VAL A 76 2.37 14.61 0.70
N GLU A 77 1.10 14.98 0.94
CA GLU A 77 0.01 14.85 -0.03
C GLU A 77 0.29 15.75 -1.25
N LYS A 78 0.32 15.18 -2.46
CA LYS A 78 0.42 15.94 -3.71
C LYS A 78 -0.97 16.24 -4.25
N PHE A 79 -1.30 17.51 -4.42
CA PHE A 79 -2.59 17.95 -4.96
C PHE A 79 -2.61 17.88 -6.51
N PRO A 80 -3.80 17.70 -7.12
CA PRO A 80 -3.98 17.82 -8.57
C PRO A 80 -3.50 19.19 -9.10
N GLY A 81 -2.82 19.22 -10.24
CA GLY A 81 -2.26 20.43 -10.87
C GLY A 81 -0.79 20.74 -10.57
N SER A 82 -0.08 19.86 -9.84
CA SER A 82 1.39 19.87 -9.79
C SER A 82 1.97 19.04 -10.95
N GLU A 83 3.28 19.16 -11.26
CA GLU A 83 3.95 18.30 -12.28
C GLU A 83 3.80 16.77 -12.03
N PHE A 84 3.19 16.39 -10.91
CA PHE A 84 2.79 15.05 -10.52
C PHE A 84 1.27 15.02 -10.32
N ASP A 85 0.51 15.00 -11.41
CA ASP A 85 -0.94 14.81 -11.35
C ASP A 85 -1.27 13.44 -10.72
N GLU A 86 -2.23 13.46 -9.79
CA GLU A 86 -3.15 12.38 -9.42
C GLU A 86 -2.72 11.22 -8.51
N ILE A 87 -1.47 11.06 -8.07
CA ILE A 87 -1.18 10.00 -7.07
C ILE A 87 -1.08 10.59 -5.66
N LYS A 88 -2.23 10.62 -4.97
CA LYS A 88 -2.30 10.60 -3.50
C LYS A 88 -1.36 9.49 -3.03
N ASN A 89 -0.28 9.83 -2.32
CA ASN A 89 0.72 8.84 -1.93
C ASN A 89 0.03 7.73 -1.12
N ILE A 90 0.00 6.51 -1.66
CA ILE A 90 -0.72 5.40 -1.05
C ILE A 90 -0.21 5.07 0.35
N THR A 91 1.04 5.44 0.69
CA THR A 91 1.59 5.27 2.04
C THR A 91 0.93 6.17 3.08
N SER A 92 0.27 7.26 2.68
CA SER A 92 -0.50 8.13 3.58
C SER A 92 -1.67 7.42 4.27
N ASN A 93 -2.17 6.34 3.67
CA ASN A 93 -3.21 5.52 4.27
C ASN A 93 -2.78 4.90 5.60
N PHE A 94 -1.48 4.65 5.81
CA PHE A 94 -0.97 4.20 7.10
C PHE A 94 -1.17 5.22 8.23
N PHE A 95 -1.41 6.50 7.93
CA PHE A 95 -1.70 7.53 8.92
C PHE A 95 -3.20 7.70 9.16
N LYS A 96 -4.05 7.23 8.24
CA LYS A 96 -5.51 7.17 8.43
C LYS A 96 -5.96 5.89 9.13
N ALA A 97 -5.12 4.88 9.17
CA ALA A 97 -5.38 3.60 9.84
C ALA A 97 -5.29 3.65 11.38
N GLY A 98 -5.36 4.85 11.95
CA GLY A 98 -5.22 5.11 13.39
C GLY A 98 -3.79 4.96 13.90
N ARG A 99 -3.65 4.97 15.23
CA ARG A 99 -2.40 4.69 15.94
C ARG A 99 -2.23 3.18 16.17
N TYR A 100 -1.02 2.67 15.97
CA TYR A 100 -0.73 1.24 16.12
C TYR A 100 0.74 1.00 16.50
N ASN A 101 0.97 -0.03 17.34
CA ASN A 101 2.31 -0.50 17.72
C ASN A 101 2.83 -1.61 16.80
N ASP A 102 1.92 -2.28 16.09
CA ASP A 102 2.18 -3.34 15.12
C ASP A 102 1.24 -3.12 13.94
N PRO A 103 1.69 -3.22 12.67
CA PRO A 103 0.83 -3.01 11.51
C PRO A 103 -0.40 -3.95 11.45
N LYS A 104 -0.39 -5.08 12.18
CA LYS A 104 -1.56 -5.96 12.30
C LYS A 104 -2.69 -5.37 13.15
N GLU A 105 -2.42 -4.27 13.85
CA GLU A 105 -3.36 -3.56 14.73
C GLU A 105 -3.95 -2.31 14.10
N ILE A 106 -3.64 -2.04 12.82
CA ILE A 106 -4.26 -0.94 12.07
C ILE A 106 -5.77 -1.10 11.99
N ASP A 107 -6.48 0.02 11.94
CA ASP A 107 -7.87 0.04 11.49
C ASP A 107 -7.91 -0.14 9.97
N LEU A 108 -8.34 -1.32 9.51
CA LEU A 108 -8.34 -1.63 8.08
C LEU A 108 -9.33 -0.76 7.31
N ASP A 109 -10.47 -0.37 7.90
CA ASP A 109 -11.46 0.48 7.22
C ASP A 109 -10.88 1.88 6.95
N GLY A 110 -10.28 2.50 7.98
CA GLY A 110 -9.56 3.76 7.84
C GLY A 110 -8.36 3.67 6.88
N PHE A 111 -7.68 2.53 6.82
CA PHE A 111 -6.57 2.31 5.88
C PHE A 111 -7.02 2.29 4.42
N ILE A 112 -8.15 1.65 4.08
CA ILE A 112 -8.53 1.46 2.67
C ILE A 112 -9.28 2.65 2.07
N ALA A 113 -9.84 3.54 2.91
CA ALA A 113 -10.81 4.57 2.51
C ALA A 113 -10.35 5.52 1.39
N TYR A 114 -9.05 5.68 1.16
CA TYR A 114 -8.53 6.59 0.13
C TYR A 114 -7.57 5.92 -0.85
N PHE A 115 -7.69 4.61 -1.00
CA PHE A 115 -7.02 3.90 -2.09
C PHE A 115 -7.58 4.34 -3.46
N PRO A 116 -6.75 4.27 -4.53
CA PRO A 116 -7.27 4.28 -5.90
C PRO A 116 -8.40 3.26 -6.04
N SER A 117 -9.54 3.71 -6.55
CA SER A 117 -10.78 2.97 -6.46
C SER A 117 -11.70 3.23 -7.66
N LYS A 118 -12.58 2.27 -7.92
CA LYS A 118 -13.68 2.43 -8.87
C LYS A 118 -14.84 3.12 -8.16
N ASN A 119 -15.28 4.26 -8.68
CA ASN A 119 -16.47 4.95 -8.21
C ASN A 119 -17.71 4.39 -8.90
N TYR A 120 -18.79 4.19 -8.15
CA TYR A 120 -20.08 3.80 -8.69
C TYR A 120 -20.94 5.04 -8.93
N GLU A 121 -21.47 5.18 -10.15
CA GLU A 121 -22.44 6.22 -10.46
C GLU A 121 -23.73 5.99 -9.65
N GLU A 122 -24.14 7.01 -8.90
CA GLU A 122 -25.31 6.94 -8.03
C GLU A 122 -26.56 6.54 -8.84
N ASN A 123 -27.37 5.64 -8.28
CA ASN A 123 -28.61 5.15 -8.89
C ASN A 123 -28.47 4.36 -10.21
N SER A 124 -27.25 4.11 -10.69
CA SER A 124 -27.01 3.16 -11.79
C SER A 124 -27.44 1.74 -11.43
N ASP A 125 -27.68 0.90 -12.43
CA ASP A 125 -28.03 -0.52 -12.20
C ASP A 125 -26.90 -1.27 -11.48
N GLU A 126 -25.65 -0.93 -11.78
CA GLU A 126 -24.48 -1.50 -11.11
C GLU A 126 -24.42 -1.10 -9.63
N PHE A 127 -24.62 0.18 -9.33
CA PHE A 127 -24.69 0.69 -7.96
C PHE A 127 -25.78 -0.03 -7.16
N LYS A 128 -27.00 -0.13 -7.70
CA LYS A 128 -28.11 -0.81 -7.03
C LYS A 128 -27.78 -2.28 -6.77
N ALA A 129 -27.23 -2.99 -7.77
CA ALA A 129 -26.89 -4.40 -7.63
C ALA A 129 -25.82 -4.64 -6.55
N ILE A 130 -24.79 -3.79 -6.48
CA ILE A 130 -23.77 -3.87 -5.42
C ILE A 130 -24.37 -3.50 -4.06
N MET A 131 -25.14 -2.42 -3.96
CA MET A 131 -25.78 -2.01 -2.70
C MET A 131 -26.66 -3.11 -2.10
N GLU A 132 -27.41 -3.85 -2.92
CA GLU A 132 -28.21 -4.98 -2.46
C GLU A 132 -27.39 -6.17 -1.95
N LYS A 133 -26.13 -6.31 -2.39
CA LYS A 133 -25.19 -7.28 -1.81
C LYS A 133 -24.61 -6.75 -0.50
N LEU A 134 -24.21 -5.49 -0.47
CA LEU A 134 -23.61 -4.86 0.72
C LEU A 134 -24.59 -4.85 1.90
N LYS A 135 -25.86 -4.52 1.68
CA LYS A 135 -26.92 -4.54 2.72
C LYS A 135 -27.14 -5.90 3.38
N LYS A 136 -26.66 -6.99 2.78
CA LYS A 136 -26.77 -8.35 3.35
C LYS A 136 -25.60 -8.71 4.27
N LEU A 137 -24.56 -7.87 4.33
CA LEU A 137 -23.45 -8.04 5.25
C LEU A 137 -23.87 -7.56 6.65
N ASP A 138 -23.51 -8.33 7.68
CA ASP A 138 -23.89 -8.04 9.07
C ASP A 138 -23.39 -6.66 9.55
N ASN A 139 -22.27 -6.20 9.01
CA ASN A 139 -21.62 -4.94 9.36
C ASN A 139 -22.06 -3.73 8.50
N PHE A 140 -23.03 -3.89 7.60
CA PHE A 140 -23.53 -2.77 6.77
C PHE A 140 -24.15 -1.64 7.60
N SER A 141 -24.73 -1.97 8.77
CA SER A 141 -25.37 -1.01 9.67
C SER A 141 -24.45 0.15 10.09
N GLU A 142 -23.13 -0.09 10.18
CA GLU A 142 -22.13 0.94 10.48
C GLU A 142 -22.02 2.01 9.37
N PHE A 143 -22.48 1.72 8.15
CA PHE A 143 -22.37 2.58 6.97
C PHE A 143 -23.72 3.13 6.50
N GLU A 144 -24.83 2.83 7.17
CA GLU A 144 -26.17 3.29 6.73
C GLU A 144 -26.20 4.80 6.53
N SER A 145 -25.66 5.58 7.48
CA SER A 145 -25.62 7.04 7.37
C SER A 145 -24.71 7.51 6.22
N SER A 146 -23.55 6.89 6.04
CA SER A 146 -22.61 7.27 4.97
C SER A 146 -23.19 6.93 3.60
N SER A 147 -23.92 5.82 3.48
CA SER A 147 -24.55 5.38 2.25
C SER A 147 -25.60 6.34 1.68
N LEU A 148 -26.10 7.26 2.50
CA LEU A 148 -27.07 8.29 2.10
C LEU A 148 -26.42 9.59 1.62
N THR A 149 -25.14 9.79 1.91
CA THR A 149 -24.49 11.11 1.75
C THR A 149 -23.15 11.08 1.03
N MET A 150 -22.54 9.90 0.89
CA MET A 150 -21.19 9.74 0.34
C MET A 150 -21.18 8.75 -0.84
N PRO A 151 -20.32 9.00 -1.86
CA PRO A 151 -20.08 8.06 -2.96
C PRO A 151 -19.64 6.67 -2.49
N LEU A 152 -20.17 5.63 -3.16
CA LEU A 152 -19.72 4.26 -3.01
C LEU A 152 -18.49 4.00 -3.87
N VAL A 153 -17.45 3.44 -3.27
CA VAL A 153 -16.22 3.04 -3.97
C VAL A 153 -15.91 1.56 -3.77
N GLU A 154 -15.27 0.97 -4.78
CA GLU A 154 -14.69 -0.37 -4.76
C GLU A 154 -13.18 -0.32 -4.83
N ILE A 155 -12.54 -1.05 -3.91
CA ILE A 155 -11.10 -1.08 -3.68
C ILE A 155 -10.62 -2.53 -3.82
N ASP A 156 -9.73 -2.77 -4.79
CA ASP A 156 -9.18 -4.09 -5.07
C ASP A 156 -8.35 -4.61 -3.88
N LYS A 157 -8.70 -5.77 -3.32
CA LYS A 157 -7.95 -6.38 -2.21
C LYS A 157 -6.50 -6.67 -2.57
N ASN A 158 -6.19 -7.02 -3.82
CA ASN A 158 -4.81 -7.25 -4.26
C ASN A 158 -3.97 -5.97 -4.15
N LEU A 159 -4.56 -4.81 -4.46
CA LEU A 159 -3.88 -3.53 -4.29
C LEU A 159 -3.61 -3.24 -2.82
N VAL A 160 -4.59 -3.48 -1.94
CA VAL A 160 -4.44 -3.36 -0.48
C VAL A 160 -3.33 -4.27 0.05
N ASP A 161 -3.37 -5.56 -0.32
CA ASP A 161 -2.39 -6.56 0.12
C ASP A 161 -0.99 -6.27 -0.41
N ALA A 162 -0.86 -5.79 -1.66
CA ALA A 162 0.43 -5.41 -2.20
C ALA A 162 1.04 -4.23 -1.45
N THR A 163 0.24 -3.21 -1.13
CA THR A 163 0.68 -2.04 -0.37
C THR A 163 1.11 -2.43 1.05
N LEU A 164 0.28 -3.20 1.77
CA LEU A 164 0.61 -3.71 3.09
C LEU A 164 1.88 -4.56 3.08
N LYS A 165 2.03 -5.43 2.07
CA LYS A 165 3.18 -6.32 1.98
C LYS A 165 4.46 -5.54 1.69
N LYS A 166 4.39 -4.55 0.80
CA LYS A 166 5.53 -3.72 0.44
C LYS A 166 5.99 -2.86 1.61
N TYR A 167 5.07 -2.18 2.28
CA TYR A 167 5.40 -1.13 3.24
C TYR A 167 5.40 -1.57 4.69
N ALA A 168 4.76 -2.71 5.03
CA ALA A 168 4.66 -3.20 6.40
C ALA A 168 4.96 -4.71 6.53
N GLY A 169 5.18 -5.43 5.43
CA GLY A 169 5.52 -6.85 5.45
C GLY A 169 4.36 -7.78 5.83
N ILE A 170 3.12 -7.29 5.81
CA ILE A 170 1.89 -8.04 6.15
C ILE A 170 0.89 -8.02 4.99
N VAL A 171 -0.21 -8.76 5.08
CA VAL A 171 -1.37 -8.62 4.18
C VAL A 171 -2.63 -8.29 4.99
N SER A 172 -3.72 -7.87 4.34
CA SER A 172 -4.96 -7.48 5.03
C SER A 172 -5.56 -8.61 5.87
N ASP A 173 -5.32 -9.87 5.48
CA ASP A 173 -5.76 -11.02 6.28
C ASP A 173 -5.05 -11.13 7.64
N ASP A 174 -3.84 -10.58 7.77
CA ASP A 174 -3.08 -10.52 9.03
C ASP A 174 -3.61 -9.44 10.00
N VAL A 175 -4.44 -8.50 9.52
CA VAL A 175 -4.98 -7.40 10.31
C VAL A 175 -6.11 -7.90 11.22
N LYS A 176 -6.07 -7.45 12.48
CA LYS A 176 -7.03 -7.83 13.52
C LYS A 176 -8.36 -7.06 13.41
N SER A 177 -8.30 -5.76 13.15
CA SER A 177 -9.46 -4.85 13.08
C SER A 177 -10.01 -4.80 11.66
N LYS A 178 -10.87 -5.76 11.31
CA LYS A 178 -11.47 -5.90 9.97
C LYS A 178 -12.97 -6.12 9.96
N GLU A 179 -13.58 -6.17 11.15
CA GLU A 179 -15.01 -6.40 11.37
C GLU A 179 -15.89 -5.31 10.75
N LYS A 180 -15.36 -4.11 10.54
CA LYS A 180 -16.07 -3.00 9.89
C LYS A 180 -15.92 -2.98 8.38
N CYS A 181 -15.02 -3.73 7.77
CA CYS A 181 -14.82 -3.65 6.32
C CYS A 181 -15.96 -4.35 5.57
N LEU A 182 -16.58 -3.66 4.61
CA LEU A 182 -17.54 -4.30 3.70
C LEU A 182 -16.76 -5.04 2.61
N TYR A 183 -16.55 -6.35 2.78
CA TYR A 183 -15.79 -7.18 1.84
C TYR A 183 -16.70 -8.13 1.06
N LEU A 184 -16.63 -8.09 -0.28
CA LEU A 184 -17.29 -9.08 -1.14
C LEU A 184 -16.25 -10.01 -1.77
N LYS A 185 -16.23 -11.26 -1.31
CA LYS A 185 -15.29 -12.30 -1.79
C LYS A 185 -15.38 -12.57 -3.29
N GLU A 186 -16.58 -12.50 -3.85
CA GLU A 186 -16.83 -12.73 -5.29
C GLU A 186 -16.16 -11.70 -6.20
N ASN A 187 -15.98 -10.46 -5.71
CA ASN A 187 -15.27 -9.40 -6.40
C ASN A 187 -13.79 -9.33 -5.97
N ASN A 188 -13.43 -10.02 -4.87
CA ASN A 188 -12.16 -9.84 -4.17
C ASN A 188 -11.86 -8.36 -3.88
N ALA A 189 -12.87 -7.64 -3.40
CA ALA A 189 -12.78 -6.20 -3.20
C ALA A 189 -13.45 -5.76 -1.90
N TYR A 190 -12.90 -4.70 -1.32
CA TYR A 190 -13.51 -3.94 -0.25
C TYR A 190 -14.37 -2.82 -0.81
N TYR A 191 -15.40 -2.45 -0.06
CA TYR A 191 -16.33 -1.37 -0.36
C TYR A 191 -16.41 -0.44 0.84
N THR A 192 -16.50 0.84 0.57
CA THR A 192 -16.73 1.85 1.60
C THR A 192 -17.35 3.09 0.97
N PHE A 193 -17.73 4.05 1.81
CA PHE A 193 -18.34 5.30 1.40
C PHE A 193 -17.41 6.45 1.79
N VAL A 194 -16.97 7.21 0.80
CA VAL A 194 -15.86 8.16 0.98
C VAL A 194 -16.32 9.58 0.78
N SER A 195 -15.92 10.47 1.68
CA SER A 195 -16.03 11.91 1.45
C SER A 195 -14.82 12.41 0.66
N ASP A 196 -14.93 13.61 0.09
CA ASP A 196 -13.87 14.34 -0.60
C ASP A 196 -12.80 14.94 0.34
N VAL A 197 -12.69 14.43 1.58
CA VAL A 197 -11.77 14.93 2.62
C VAL A 197 -10.32 14.46 2.39
N SER A 198 -9.36 15.22 2.93
CA SER A 198 -7.92 15.01 2.77
C SER A 198 -7.41 13.69 3.33
N ILE A 199 -6.38 13.17 2.65
CA ILE A 199 -5.63 11.98 3.09
C ILE A 199 -4.68 12.34 4.23
N GLY A 200 -4.42 11.40 5.12
CA GLY A 200 -3.55 11.65 6.28
C GLY A 200 -2.17 12.07 5.80
N THR A 201 -1.57 13.07 6.45
CA THR A 201 -0.21 13.52 6.13
C THR A 201 0.67 13.44 7.36
N PHE A 202 1.94 13.10 7.13
CA PHE A 202 2.93 13.05 8.19
C PHE A 202 4.15 13.86 7.76
N TYR A 203 4.36 14.99 8.41
CA TYR A 203 5.50 15.86 8.16
C TYR A 203 6.52 15.66 9.28
N PRO A 204 7.58 14.86 9.08
CA PRO A 204 8.62 14.74 10.08
C PRO A 204 9.44 16.05 10.16
N ASP A 205 9.70 16.51 11.38
CA ASP A 205 10.62 17.63 11.66
C ASP A 205 11.96 17.14 12.25
N GLU A 206 12.00 15.90 12.76
CA GLU A 206 13.21 15.25 13.22
C GLU A 206 13.26 13.77 12.85
N GLY A 207 14.47 13.21 12.82
CA GLY A 207 14.68 11.79 12.62
C GLY A 207 15.95 11.26 13.26
N GLU A 208 15.97 9.97 13.55
CA GLU A 208 17.13 9.26 14.09
C GLU A 208 17.17 7.81 13.62
N ILE A 209 18.37 7.30 13.42
CA ILE A 209 18.63 5.86 13.31
C ILE A 209 18.96 5.36 14.71
N LYS A 210 18.29 4.28 15.13
CA LYS A 210 18.58 3.53 16.35
C LYS A 210 18.68 2.04 16.03
N GLY A 211 19.90 1.51 15.98
CA GLY A 211 20.14 0.19 15.43
C GLY A 211 19.62 0.10 13.99
N ASN A 212 18.69 -0.83 13.76
CA ASN A 212 18.06 -0.99 12.45
C ASN A 212 16.80 -0.13 12.26
N ASP A 213 16.33 0.56 13.30
CA ASP A 213 15.11 1.36 13.22
C ASP A 213 15.43 2.77 12.74
N LEU A 214 14.64 3.24 11.77
CA LEU A 214 14.50 4.65 11.42
C LEU A 214 13.28 5.20 12.17
N ILE A 215 13.52 6.19 13.03
CA ILE A 215 12.48 6.83 13.82
C ILE A 215 12.33 8.25 13.31
N LEU A 216 11.13 8.59 12.86
CA LEU A 216 10.75 9.91 12.36
C LEU A 216 9.70 10.49 13.32
N LYS A 217 9.82 11.78 13.65
CA LYS A 217 8.91 12.41 14.61
C LYS A 217 8.50 13.79 14.15
N ASN A 218 7.37 14.22 14.69
CA ASN A 218 6.99 15.62 14.77
C ASN A 218 6.31 15.91 16.11
N ASN A 219 5.78 17.12 16.26
CA ASN A 219 5.08 17.51 17.48
C ASN A 219 3.85 16.65 17.82
N TYR A 220 3.28 15.93 16.87
CA TYR A 220 2.03 15.19 17.02
C TYR A 220 2.19 13.66 16.96
N ALA A 221 3.23 13.14 16.33
CA ALA A 221 3.35 11.70 16.11
C ALA A 221 4.80 11.21 16.00
N THR A 222 4.95 9.89 16.14
CA THR A 222 6.19 9.15 15.91
C THR A 222 5.92 7.99 14.95
N LEU A 223 6.64 7.96 13.83
CA LEU A 223 6.67 6.86 12.88
C LEU A 223 7.97 6.07 13.08
N THR A 224 7.87 4.76 13.27
CA THR A 224 9.04 3.87 13.36
C THR A 224 9.03 2.90 12.19
N LEU A 225 10.16 2.79 11.49
CA LEU A 225 10.38 1.84 10.42
C LEU A 225 11.58 0.93 10.73
N GLU A 226 11.47 -0.36 10.44
CA GLU A 226 12.57 -1.32 10.53
C GLU A 226 13.32 -1.40 9.21
N ASN A 227 14.65 -1.33 9.24
CA ASN A 227 15.47 -1.77 8.12
C ASN A 227 15.69 -3.29 8.18
N LYS A 228 15.22 -4.00 7.15
CA LYS A 228 15.52 -5.43 6.90
C LYS A 228 16.20 -5.56 5.55
N ASP A 229 17.46 -5.95 5.58
CA ASP A 229 18.27 -6.20 4.38
C ASP A 229 18.25 -5.01 3.39
N GLY A 230 18.30 -3.78 3.93
CA GLY A 230 18.29 -2.55 3.13
C GLY A 230 16.89 -2.00 2.80
N ASN A 231 15.82 -2.73 3.10
CA ASN A 231 14.44 -2.29 2.87
C ASN A 231 13.79 -1.81 4.16
N TYR A 232 13.04 -0.71 4.11
CA TYR A 232 12.33 -0.20 5.28
C TYR A 232 10.88 -0.67 5.31
N TYR A 233 10.41 -1.09 6.49
CA TYR A 233 9.03 -1.51 6.74
C TYR A 233 8.48 -0.76 7.95
N ILE A 234 7.28 -0.21 7.84
CA ILE A 234 6.57 0.43 8.95
C ILE A 234 6.39 -0.60 10.08
N LYS A 235 6.80 -0.22 11.30
CA LYS A 235 6.56 -0.97 12.54
C LYS A 235 5.44 -0.36 13.36
N SER A 236 5.39 0.96 13.47
CA SER A 236 4.42 1.63 14.32
C SER A 236 4.19 3.06 13.88
N TYR A 237 2.98 3.57 14.15
CA TYR A 237 2.64 4.98 14.07
C TYR A 237 1.88 5.37 15.34
N ILE A 238 2.47 6.26 16.14
CA ILE A 238 1.94 6.64 17.45
C ILE A 238 1.70 8.14 17.48
N GLU A 239 0.44 8.54 17.56
CA GLU A 239 0.03 9.92 17.86
C GLU A 239 0.21 10.22 19.36
N LYS A 240 0.68 11.43 19.68
CA LYS A 240 1.00 11.93 21.02
C LYS A 240 -0.22 12.43 21.77
#